data_AF-A0A8J4V9Z6-F1
#
_entry.id   AF-A0A8J4V9Z6-F1
#
_cell.length_a   1.000
_cell.length_b   1.000
_cell.length_c   1.000
_cell.angle_alpha   90.00
_cell.angle_beta   90.00
_cell.angle_gamma   90.00
#
_symmetry.space_group_name_H-M   'P 1'
#
loop_
_entity.id
_entity.type
_entity.pdbx_description
1 polymer ?
#
loop_
_entity_poly.entity_id
_entity_poly.type
_entity_poly.pdbx_seq_one_letter_code
_entity_poly.pdbx_strand_id
1 'polypeptide(L)'
;MASSSSHVITQSITLNLPTINQHVRLDNNNYLMWLSVVRPILRSNDLEGIVDGSEPCPQQFLIDAEGKKTLNPTFTLWTKKDQLMLSWMNVSLSKSVLSTMYGLNSSKDVWSTLANRFASQPHLHVAHL
;
A
#
# COMPACT_ATOMS: atom_id res chain seq x y z
N MET A 1 -2.43 -46.49 4.97
CA MET A 1 -2.23 -45.24 5.74
C MET A 1 -2.06 -44.11 4.76
N ALA A 2 -3.10 -43.28 4.58
CA ALA A 2 -3.06 -42.16 3.64
C ALA A 2 -2.39 -40.96 4.33
N SER A 3 -1.20 -40.57 3.86
CA SER A 3 -0.55 -39.33 4.28
C SER A 3 -1.27 -38.17 3.57
N SER A 4 -2.04 -37.40 4.34
CA SER A 4 -2.73 -36.23 3.84
C SER A 4 -1.73 -35.09 3.70
N SER A 5 -1.25 -34.87 2.47
CA SER A 5 -0.29 -33.81 2.17
C SER A 5 -1.01 -32.47 2.18
N SER A 6 -0.74 -31.62 3.18
CA SER A 6 -1.30 -30.27 3.27
C SER A 6 -0.80 -29.43 2.10
N HIS A 7 -1.68 -29.19 1.13
CA HIS A 7 -1.38 -28.34 -0.02
C HIS A 7 -1.36 -26.89 0.45
N VAL A 8 -0.18 -26.34 0.69
CA VAL A 8 0.02 -24.89 0.85
C VAL A 8 -0.19 -24.28 -0.54
N ILE A 9 -1.41 -23.85 -0.84
CA ILE A 9 -1.71 -23.08 -2.06
C ILE A 9 -0.97 -21.75 -1.92
N THR A 10 0.20 -21.67 -2.54
CA THR A 10 0.93 -20.42 -2.69
C THR A 10 0.19 -19.62 -3.73
N GLN A 11 -0.82 -18.84 -3.32
CA GLN A 11 -1.47 -17.90 -4.22
C GLN A 11 -0.46 -16.80 -4.56
N SER A 12 -0.01 -16.79 -5.81
CA SER A 12 0.76 -15.70 -6.40
C SER A 12 -0.19 -14.52 -6.57
N ILE A 13 -0.03 -13.46 -5.77
CA ILE A 13 -0.74 -12.20 -6.03
C ILE A 13 -0.06 -11.56 -7.23
N THR A 14 -0.70 -11.59 -8.40
CA THR A 14 -0.29 -10.81 -9.56
C THR A 14 -1.13 -9.53 -9.56
N LEU A 15 -0.60 -8.44 -9.00
CA LEU A 15 -1.24 -7.13 -9.20
C LEU A 15 -0.91 -6.65 -10.61
N ASN A 16 -1.94 -6.53 -11.45
CA ASN A 16 -1.85 -5.76 -12.70
C ASN A 16 -1.88 -4.27 -12.34
N LEU A 17 -0.82 -3.79 -11.69
CA LEU A 17 -0.61 -2.37 -11.52
C LEU A 17 -0.36 -1.80 -12.92
N PRO A 18 -1.20 -0.89 -13.43
CA PRO A 18 -0.93 -0.28 -14.73
C PRO A 18 0.46 0.33 -14.66
N THR A 19 1.26 0.09 -15.69
CA THR A 19 2.54 0.76 -15.88
C THR A 19 2.26 2.23 -15.67
N ILE A 20 2.79 2.82 -14.60
CA ILE A 20 2.61 4.25 -14.34
C ILE A 20 3.12 4.91 -15.60
N ASN A 21 2.21 5.50 -16.39
CA ASN A 21 2.59 6.33 -17.50
C ASN A 21 3.64 7.28 -16.95
N GLN A 22 4.82 7.32 -17.57
CA GLN A 22 6.03 7.96 -17.06
C GLN A 22 5.86 9.47 -16.74
N HIS A 23 4.66 10.00 -16.94
CA HIS A 23 4.25 11.39 -16.89
C HIS A 23 3.61 11.84 -15.57
N VAL A 24 3.27 10.96 -14.60
CA VAL A 24 2.66 11.41 -13.31
C VAL A 24 3.38 10.80 -12.11
N ARG A 25 4.66 11.14 -11.95
CA ARG A 25 5.34 10.93 -10.66
C ARG A 25 4.92 12.04 -9.69
N LEU A 26 4.63 11.71 -8.45
CA LEU A 26 4.30 12.69 -7.41
C LEU A 26 5.49 13.62 -7.18
N ASP A 27 5.27 14.90 -7.40
CA ASP A 27 6.15 16.00 -7.02
C ASP A 27 5.42 16.94 -6.06
N ASN A 28 6.04 18.09 -5.75
CA ASN A 28 5.47 19.00 -4.77
C ASN A 28 4.21 19.76 -5.25
N ASN A 29 3.86 19.67 -6.54
CA ASN A 29 2.90 20.54 -7.19
C ASN A 29 1.73 19.77 -7.84
N ASN A 30 1.78 18.44 -7.89
CA ASN A 30 0.82 17.63 -8.65
C ASN A 30 0.02 16.61 -7.82
N TYR A 31 -0.04 16.78 -6.49
CA TYR A 31 -0.67 15.81 -5.59
C TYR A 31 -2.09 15.41 -5.98
N LEU A 32 -2.97 16.37 -6.32
CA LEU A 32 -4.36 16.07 -6.73
C LEU A 32 -4.41 15.29 -8.05
N MET A 33 -3.53 15.61 -9.00
CA MET A 33 -3.42 14.90 -10.27
C MET A 33 -2.92 13.47 -10.04
N TRP A 34 -1.85 13.30 -9.25
CA TRP A 34 -1.34 12.00 -8.86
C TRP A 34 -2.44 11.18 -8.16
N LEU A 35 -3.14 11.76 -7.19
CA LEU A 35 -4.21 11.10 -6.45
C LEU A 35 -5.36 10.65 -7.37
N SER A 36 -5.71 11.45 -8.38
CA SER A 36 -6.75 11.11 -9.36
C SER A 36 -6.42 9.87 -10.19
N VAL A 37 -5.13 9.59 -10.41
CA VAL A 37 -4.64 8.40 -11.12
C VAL A 37 -4.50 7.21 -10.15
N VAL A 38 -3.93 7.45 -8.96
CA VAL A 38 -3.62 6.37 -8.02
C VAL A 38 -4.88 5.79 -7.40
N ARG A 39 -5.83 6.61 -6.97
CA ARG A 39 -6.99 6.13 -6.20
C ARG A 39 -7.86 5.11 -6.96
N PRO A 40 -8.19 5.29 -8.25
CA PRO A 40 -8.90 4.28 -9.03
C PRO A 40 -8.14 2.94 -9.13
N ILE A 41 -6.81 2.99 -9.24
CA ILE A 41 -5.96 1.77 -9.30
C ILE A 41 -6.06 1.00 -7.98
N LEU A 42 -6.07 1.70 -6.84
CA LEU A 42 -6.19 1.04 -5.54
C LEU A 42 -7.55 0.35 -5.39
N ARG A 43 -8.61 1.02 -5.84
CA ARG A 43 -9.98 0.49 -5.81
C ARG A 43 -10.14 -0.72 -6.71
N SER A 44 -9.62 -0.68 -7.93
CA SER A 44 -9.76 -1.79 -8.88
C SER A 44 -8.99 -3.05 -8.48
N ASN A 45 -8.08 -2.96 -7.51
CA ASN A 45 -7.24 -4.06 -7.03
C ASN A 45 -7.52 -4.44 -5.56
N ASP A 46 -8.58 -3.92 -4.94
CA ASP A 46 -8.91 -4.16 -3.53
C ASP A 46 -7.75 -3.85 -2.56
N LEU A 47 -7.08 -2.71 -2.80
CA LEU A 47 -5.94 -2.23 -2.01
C LEU A 47 -6.23 -0.96 -1.22
N GLU A 48 -7.36 -0.28 -1.45
CA GLU A 48 -7.71 0.95 -0.71
C GLU A 48 -7.77 0.68 0.81
N GLY A 49 -8.25 -0.52 1.19
CA GLY A 49 -8.33 -0.94 2.60
C GLY A 49 -6.99 -1.04 3.32
N ILE A 50 -5.91 -1.36 2.59
CA ILE A 50 -4.56 -1.45 3.17
C ILE A 50 -4.09 -0.05 3.59
N VAL A 51 -4.32 0.97 2.75
CA VAL A 51 -3.80 2.33 2.96
C VAL A 51 -4.66 3.21 3.83
N ASP A 52 -5.99 3.04 3.80
CA ASP A 52 -6.88 3.73 4.74
C ASP A 52 -6.93 3.04 6.11
N GLY A 53 -6.45 1.78 6.18
CA GLY A 53 -6.38 0.99 7.39
C GLY A 53 -7.67 0.26 7.76
N SER A 54 -8.68 0.24 6.89
CA SER A 54 -9.89 -0.57 7.06
C SER A 54 -9.63 -2.08 6.88
N GLU A 55 -8.53 -2.45 6.23
CA GLU A 55 -7.97 -3.82 6.19
C GLU A 55 -6.72 -3.91 7.09
N PRO A 56 -6.88 -4.13 8.41
CA PRO A 56 -5.75 -4.18 9.34
C PRO A 56 -4.88 -5.43 9.13
N CYS A 57 -3.59 -5.31 9.46
CA CYS A 57 -2.66 -6.42 9.42
C CYS A 57 -3.13 -7.57 10.35
N PRO A 58 -3.33 -8.79 9.82
CA PRO A 58 -3.72 -9.94 10.63
C PRO A 58 -2.64 -10.33 11.65
N GLN A 59 -2.99 -11.14 12.65
CA GLN A 59 -1.99 -11.71 13.55
C GLN A 59 -1.04 -12.62 12.78
N GLN A 60 0.27 -12.48 13.06
CA GLN A 60 1.32 -13.27 12.41
C GLN A 60 1.18 -14.78 12.66
N PHE A 61 0.79 -15.17 13.88
CA PHE A 61 0.66 -16.56 14.28
C PHE A 61 -0.74 -16.86 14.79
N LEU A 62 -1.27 -18.01 14.40
CA LEU A 62 -2.45 -18.62 14.99
C LEU A 62 -1.99 -19.61 16.08
N ILE A 63 -2.75 -19.69 17.17
CA ILE A 63 -2.50 -20.59 18.29
C ILE A 63 -3.67 -21.56 18.38
N ASP A 64 -3.42 -22.86 18.35
CA ASP A 64 -4.45 -23.88 18.54
C ASP A 64 -4.74 -24.17 20.02
N ALA A 65 -5.69 -25.06 20.30
CA ALA A 65 -6.10 -25.41 21.66
C ALA A 65 -4.96 -26.02 22.49
N GLU A 66 -3.97 -26.62 21.81
CA GLU A 66 -2.78 -27.22 22.40
C GLU A 66 -1.61 -26.22 22.55
N GLY A 67 -1.80 -24.96 22.17
CA GLY A 67 -0.80 -23.90 22.28
C GLY A 67 0.23 -23.88 21.15
N LYS A 68 0.06 -24.68 20.10
CA LYS A 68 0.97 -24.73 18.95
C LYS A 68 0.79 -23.48 18.09
N LYS A 69 1.90 -22.78 17.84
CA LYS A 69 1.96 -21.63 16.93
C LYS A 69 2.10 -22.08 15.48
N THR A 70 1.22 -21.60 14.62
CA THR A 70 1.29 -21.80 13.16
C THR A 70 1.27 -20.46 12.45
N LEU A 71 2.04 -20.30 11.39
CA LEU A 71 2.07 -19.06 10.61
C LEU A 71 0.69 -18.83 9.99
N ASN A 72 0.12 -17.64 10.16
CA ASN A 72 -1.16 -17.28 9.58
C ASN A 72 -1.00 -17.02 8.06
N PRO A 73 -1.68 -17.79 7.18
CA PRO A 73 -1.62 -17.54 5.74
C PRO A 73 -2.16 -16.17 5.35
N THR A 74 -3.17 -15.65 6.08
CA THR A 74 -3.72 -14.31 5.80
C THR A 74 -2.74 -13.19 6.14
N PHE A 75 -1.93 -13.33 7.20
CA PHE A 75 -0.84 -12.40 7.49
C PHE A 75 0.19 -12.36 6.35
N THR A 76 0.53 -13.54 5.82
CA THR A 76 1.51 -13.65 4.71
C THR A 76 0.96 -12.99 3.45
N LEU A 77 -0.32 -13.21 3.14
CA LEU A 77 -0.99 -12.59 1.99
C LEU A 77 -1.07 -11.07 2.14
N TRP A 78 -1.50 -10.58 3.31
CA TRP A 78 -1.60 -9.16 3.62
C TRP A 78 -0.23 -8.48 3.50
N THR A 79 0.82 -9.07 4.06
CA THR A 79 2.18 -8.53 4.00
C THR A 79 2.67 -8.43 2.55
N LYS A 80 2.36 -9.43 1.71
CA LYS A 80 2.68 -9.35 0.27
C LYS A 80 1.94 -8.22 -0.43
N LYS A 81 0.64 -8.02 -0.14
CA LYS A 81 -0.15 -6.89 -0.69
C LYS A 81 0.48 -5.56 -0.28
N ASP A 82 0.75 -5.37 1.01
CA ASP A 82 1.34 -4.14 1.54
C ASP A 82 2.71 -3.83 0.94
N GLN A 83 3.62 -4.81 0.87
CA GLN A 83 4.97 -4.58 0.34
C GLN A 83 5.00 -4.35 -1.17
N LEU A 84 4.10 -4.98 -1.92
CA LEU A 84 3.95 -4.73 -3.34
C LEU A 84 3.43 -3.31 -3.59
N MET A 85 2.46 -2.87 -2.77
CA MET A 85 1.93 -1.53 -2.80
C MET A 85 2.98 -0.48 -2.42
N LEU A 86 3.76 -0.72 -1.37
CA LEU A 86 4.86 0.14 -0.94
C LEU A 86 5.91 0.28 -2.05
N SER A 87 6.30 -0.83 -2.68
CA SER A 87 7.24 -0.84 -3.79
C SER A 87 6.73 0.01 -4.97
N TRP A 88 5.46 -0.14 -5.31
CA TRP A 88 4.83 0.64 -6.38
C TRP A 88 4.72 2.13 -6.03
N MET A 89 4.30 2.46 -4.80
CA MET A 89 4.25 3.84 -4.33
C MET A 89 5.61 4.49 -4.49
N ASN A 90 6.69 3.86 -4.03
CA ASN A 90 8.05 4.38 -4.14
C ASN A 90 8.46 4.69 -5.59
N VAL A 91 8.05 3.88 -6.57
CA VAL A 91 8.31 4.13 -8.00
C VAL A 91 7.46 5.28 -8.55
N SER A 92 6.28 5.51 -7.97
CA SER A 92 5.37 6.62 -8.31
C SER A 92 5.83 7.98 -7.76
N LEU A 93 6.83 8.04 -6.90
CA LEU A 93 7.34 9.28 -6.31
C LEU A 93 8.50 9.86 -7.14
N SER A 94 8.59 11.18 -7.18
CA SER A 94 9.83 11.86 -7.58
C SER A 94 10.93 11.62 -6.54
N LYS A 95 12.20 11.74 -6.93
CA LYS A 95 13.35 11.51 -6.02
C LYS A 95 13.30 12.38 -4.75
N SER A 96 12.84 13.63 -4.87
CA SER A 96 12.74 14.58 -3.76
C SER A 96 11.61 14.25 -2.78
N VAL A 97 10.53 13.64 -3.26
CA VAL A 97 9.44 13.15 -2.39
C VAL A 97 9.84 11.82 -1.78
N LEU A 98 10.42 10.91 -2.56
CA LEU A 98 10.89 9.60 -2.08
C LEU A 98 11.92 9.72 -0.94
N SER A 99 12.85 10.66 -1.01
CA SER A 99 13.85 10.87 0.05
C SER A 99 13.22 11.21 1.40
N THR A 100 12.05 11.83 1.41
CA THR A 100 11.32 12.15 2.65
C THR A 100 10.51 10.98 3.20
N MET A 101 10.30 9.92 2.40
CA MET A 101 9.61 8.69 2.83
C MET A 101 10.59 7.65 3.37
N TYR A 102 11.87 7.98 3.50
CA TYR A 102 12.89 7.05 3.98
C TYR A 102 12.56 6.52 5.38
N GLY A 103 12.69 5.20 5.57
CA GLY A 103 12.43 4.53 6.84
C GLY A 103 10.97 4.13 7.07
N LEU A 104 10.03 4.55 6.21
CA LEU A 104 8.66 4.06 6.24
C LEU A 104 8.58 2.68 5.59
N ASN A 105 8.05 1.70 6.33
CA ASN A 105 8.08 0.29 5.93
C ASN A 105 6.69 -0.29 5.61
N SER A 106 5.64 0.53 5.67
CA SER A 106 4.29 0.15 5.27
C SER A 106 3.73 1.13 4.24
N SER A 107 2.89 0.63 3.34
CA SER A 107 2.19 1.45 2.35
C SER A 107 1.25 2.46 3.01
N LYS A 108 0.64 2.09 4.14
CA LYS A 108 -0.21 2.96 4.96
C LYS A 108 0.55 4.17 5.51
N ASP A 109 1.77 3.97 6.02
CA ASP A 109 2.57 5.07 6.57
C ASP A 109 2.98 6.06 5.48
N VAL A 110 3.41 5.55 4.32
CA VAL A 110 3.73 6.37 3.14
C VAL A 110 2.48 7.14 2.70
N TRP A 111 1.35 6.47 2.52
CA TRP A 111 0.09 7.10 2.11
C TRP A 111 -0.33 8.22 3.05
N SER A 112 -0.33 7.96 4.36
CA SER A 112 -0.73 8.92 5.39
C SER A 112 0.22 10.11 5.42
N THR A 113 1.53 9.87 5.27
CA THR A 113 2.53 10.95 5.24
C THR A 113 2.38 11.83 4.00
N LEU A 114 2.12 11.25 2.82
CA LEU A 114 1.85 12.00 1.59
C LEU A 114 0.58 12.84 1.72
N ALA A 115 -0.50 12.26 2.24
CA ALA A 115 -1.75 12.99 2.48
C ALA A 115 -1.54 14.14 3.47
N ASN A 116 -0.87 13.90 4.60
CA ASN A 116 -0.61 14.94 5.58
C ASN A 116 0.28 16.06 5.03
N ARG A 117 1.24 15.74 4.16
CA ARG A 117 2.15 16.73 3.56
C ARG A 117 1.50 17.59 2.49
N PHE A 118 0.64 17.00 1.65
CA PHE A 118 0.14 17.67 0.45
C PHE A 118 -1.35 18.04 0.51
N ALA A 119 -2.18 17.32 1.26
CA ALA A 119 -3.58 17.70 1.47
C ALA A 119 -3.73 18.89 2.44
N SER A 120 -2.68 19.21 3.21
CA SER A 120 -2.63 20.36 4.11
C SER A 120 -2.12 21.65 3.45
N GLN A 121 -1.79 21.64 2.15
CA GLN A 121 -1.47 22.88 1.44
C GLN A 121 -2.76 23.64 1.12
N PRO A 122 -3.06 24.78 1.76
CA PRO A 122 -4.07 25.68 1.24
C PRO A 122 -3.57 26.15 -0.11
N HIS A 123 -4.26 25.74 -1.17
CA HIS A 123 -4.18 26.42 -2.45
C HIS A 123 -4.39 27.90 -2.15
N LEU A 124 -3.36 28.71 -2.41
CA LEU A 124 -3.27 30.16 -2.22
C LEU A 124 -4.65 30.82 -2.02
N HIS A 125 -4.83 31.45 -0.86
CA HIS A 125 -5.83 32.47 -0.65
C HIS A 125 -5.78 33.44 -1.84
N VAL A 126 -6.78 33.35 -2.72
CA VAL A 126 -7.06 34.38 -3.71
C VAL A 126 -7.46 35.61 -2.89
N ALA A 127 -6.46 36.39 -2.47
CA ALA A 127 -6.65 37.75 -2.06
C ALA A 127 -7.12 38.50 -3.31
N HIS A 128 -8.43 38.69 -3.34
CA HIS A 128 -9.14 39.65 -4.15
C HIS A 128 -8.38 41.00 -4.12
N LEU A 129 -8.00 41.50 -5.31
CA LEU A 129 -7.90 42.93 -5.58
C LEU A 129 -9.02 43.29 -6.56
#